data_AF-A0A7S0TQL5-F1
#
_entry.id   AF-A0A7S0TQL5-F1
#
_cell.length_a   1.000
_cell.length_b   1.000
_cell.length_c   1.000
_cell.angle_alpha   90.00
_cell.angle_beta   90.00
_cell.angle_gamma   90.00
#
_symmetry.space_group_name_H-M   'P 1'
#
loop_
_entity.id
_entity.type
_entity.pdbx_description
1 polymer ?
#
loop_
_entity_poly.entity_id
_entity_poly.type
_entity_poly.pdbx_seq_one_letter_code
_entity_poly.pdbx_strand_id
1 'polypeptide(L)'
;GGWGAVLSEHKRTVRFLVSSTFTDTNHERNVILADVVPYLQEVARGVQLEVTMVEMRWGIRSEASRAHETTRRCMQEVQRAARDSLGVSYVLLMTQKYGYRSLPLHIPMEYFESLLAL
;
A
#
# COMPACT_ATOMS: atom_id res chain seq x y z
N GLY A 1 29.74 10.44 22.50
CA GLY A 1 28.32 10.81 22.55
C GLY A 1 27.63 10.28 21.31
N GLY A 2 26.43 9.70 21.46
CA GLY A 2 25.49 9.57 20.33
C GLY A 2 25.28 8.18 19.71
N TRP A 3 25.28 7.09 20.48
CA TRP A 3 24.64 5.82 20.05
C TRP A 3 23.18 5.72 20.52
N GLY A 4 22.55 6.87 20.81
CA GLY A 4 21.17 7.01 21.28
C GLY A 4 20.20 7.38 20.16
N ALA A 5 20.37 6.84 18.94
CA ALA A 5 19.42 7.06 17.87
C ALA A 5 18.24 6.07 18.01
N VAL A 6 17.33 6.44 18.90
CA VAL A 6 15.88 6.20 18.79
C VAL A 6 15.49 4.73 18.57
N LEU A 7 15.52 3.92 19.64
CA LEU A 7 14.41 2.99 19.82
C LEU A 7 13.18 3.88 20.03
N SER A 8 12.48 4.20 18.94
CA SER A 8 11.21 4.92 19.04
C SER A 8 10.32 4.10 19.95
N GLU A 9 9.69 4.76 20.92
CA GLU A 9 8.50 4.34 21.66
C GLU A 9 7.86 3.06 21.08
N HIS A 10 7.80 1.99 21.87
CA HIS A 10 7.56 0.63 21.36
C HIS A 10 6.31 0.63 20.47
N LYS A 11 6.49 0.59 19.14
CA LYS A 11 5.37 0.62 18.20
C LYS A 11 4.54 -0.63 18.43
N ARG A 12 3.30 -0.43 18.87
CA ARG A 12 2.34 -1.51 19.18
C ARG A 12 1.37 -1.75 18.03
N THR A 13 1.72 -1.31 16.83
CA THR A 13 0.84 -1.36 15.67
C THR A 13 1.49 -2.17 14.56
N VAL A 14 0.76 -3.15 14.02
CA VAL A 14 1.06 -3.82 12.76
C VAL A 14 0.19 -3.18 11.69
N ARG A 15 0.81 -2.36 10.83
CA ARG A 15 0.16 -1.70 9.70
C ARG A 15 0.67 -2.28 8.40
N PHE A 16 -0.19 -2.86 7.57
CA PHE A 16 0.24 -3.41 6.28
C PHE A 16 -0.66 -2.97 5.14
N LEU A 17 -0.05 -2.71 3.98
CA LEU A 17 -0.76 -2.49 2.72
C LEU A 17 -1.00 -3.83 2.02
N VAL A 18 -2.24 -4.06 1.57
CA VAL A 18 -2.54 -5.16 0.63
C VAL A 18 -2.59 -4.63 -0.80
N SER A 19 -1.65 -5.11 -1.61
CA SER A 19 -1.56 -4.84 -3.04
C SER A 19 -1.99 -6.05 -3.85
N SER A 20 -2.74 -5.81 -4.92
CA SER A 20 -3.11 -6.86 -5.89
C SER A 20 -3.75 -6.27 -7.14
N THR A 21 -3.95 -7.11 -8.15
CA THR A 21 -4.74 -6.78 -9.33
C THR A 21 -6.24 -6.73 -9.02
N PHE A 22 -6.96 -5.75 -9.57
CA PHE A 22 -8.31 -5.43 -9.09
C PHE A 22 -9.41 -6.44 -9.41
N THR A 23 -9.39 -7.05 -10.59
CA THR A 23 -10.57 -7.79 -11.10
C THR A 23 -10.56 -9.27 -10.73
N ASP A 24 -9.37 -9.81 -10.58
CA ASP A 24 -9.03 -11.22 -10.53
C ASP A 24 -8.56 -11.65 -9.14
N THR A 25 -8.47 -10.71 -8.18
CA THR A 25 -8.29 -11.02 -6.75
C THR A 25 -9.42 -10.47 -5.88
N ASN A 26 -10.57 -10.20 -6.49
CA ASN A 26 -11.73 -9.61 -5.80
C ASN A 26 -12.18 -10.45 -4.61
N HIS A 27 -12.24 -11.77 -4.79
CA HIS A 27 -12.74 -12.69 -3.79
C HIS A 27 -11.79 -12.76 -2.59
N GLU A 28 -10.50 -12.95 -2.86
CA GLU A 28 -9.42 -13.04 -1.88
C GLU A 28 -9.35 -11.76 -1.04
N ARG A 29 -9.41 -10.58 -1.68
CA ARG A 29 -9.43 -9.29 -0.98
C ARG A 29 -10.65 -9.16 -0.06
N ASN A 30 -11.83 -9.56 -0.54
CA ASN A 30 -13.06 -9.48 0.25
C ASN A 30 -12.99 -10.41 1.47
N VAL A 31 -12.44 -11.63 1.33
CA VAL A 31 -12.20 -12.54 2.45
C VAL A 31 -11.21 -11.95 3.42
N ILE A 32 -10.12 -11.34 2.94
CA ILE A 32 -9.14 -10.68 3.81
C ILE A 32 -9.80 -9.57 4.63
N LEU A 33 -10.61 -8.71 4.00
CA LEU A 33 -11.32 -7.62 4.66
C LEU A 33 -12.37 -8.11 5.66
N ALA A 34 -13.17 -9.10 5.28
CA ALA A 34 -14.36 -9.52 6.03
C ALA A 34 -14.05 -10.52 7.15
N ASP A 35 -12.98 -11.30 7.03
CA ASP A 35 -12.69 -12.41 7.93
C ASP A 35 -11.27 -12.33 8.52
N VAL A 36 -10.24 -12.24 7.66
CA VAL A 36 -8.84 -12.29 8.12
C VAL A 36 -8.46 -11.08 8.97
N VAL A 37 -8.83 -9.85 8.57
CA VAL A 37 -8.50 -8.64 9.33
C VAL A 37 -9.17 -8.63 10.71
N PRO A 38 -10.49 -8.88 10.84
CA PRO A 38 -11.12 -9.03 12.15
C PRO A 38 -10.48 -10.10 13.04
N TYR A 39 -10.14 -11.27 12.46
CA TYR A 39 -9.46 -12.33 13.19
C TYR A 39 -8.08 -11.89 13.69
N LEU A 40 -7.26 -11.26 12.84
CA LEU A 40 -5.95 -10.74 13.23
C LEU A 40 -6.06 -9.69 14.34
N GLN A 41 -7.08 -8.83 14.29
CA GLN A 41 -7.34 -7.83 15.32
C GLN A 41 -7.72 -8.47 16.66
N GLU A 42 -8.53 -9.53 16.65
CA GLU A 42 -8.88 -10.29 17.87
C GLU A 42 -7.64 -10.91 18.52
N VAL A 43 -6.82 -11.61 17.74
CA VAL A 43 -5.57 -12.22 18.22
C VAL A 43 -4.60 -11.14 18.73
N ALA A 44 -4.45 -10.03 18.00
CA ALA A 44 -3.56 -8.94 18.35
C ALA A 44 -3.94 -8.25 19.66
N ARG A 45 -5.25 -8.11 19.96
CA ARG A 45 -5.73 -7.57 21.25
C ARG A 45 -5.19 -8.37 22.43
N GLY A 46 -5.15 -9.70 22.32
CA GLY A 46 -4.62 -10.59 23.37
C GLY A 46 -3.15 -10.36 23.70
N VAL A 47 -2.38 -9.85 22.75
CA VAL A 47 -0.95 -9.51 22.90
C VAL A 47 -0.70 -8.00 22.86
N GLN A 48 -1.75 -7.20 23.11
CA GLN A 48 -1.61 -5.76 23.29
C GLN A 48 -1.11 -5.01 22.02
N LEU A 49 -1.38 -5.57 20.84
CA LEU A 49 -1.09 -5.01 19.53
C LEU A 49 -2.36 -4.53 18.82
N GLU A 50 -2.19 -3.53 17.98
CA GLU A 50 -3.20 -3.05 17.04
C GLU A 50 -2.86 -3.51 15.63
N VAL A 51 -3.85 -4.03 14.90
CA VAL A 51 -3.67 -4.44 13.49
C VAL A 51 -4.51 -3.55 12.59
N THR A 52 -3.87 -2.92 11.62
CA THR A 52 -4.54 -2.10 10.60
C THR A 52 -4.11 -2.53 9.22
N MET A 53 -5.09 -2.86 8.38
CA MET A 53 -4.88 -3.06 6.96
C MET A 53 -5.16 -1.77 6.19
N VAL A 54 -4.28 -1.44 5.27
CA VAL A 54 -4.48 -0.40 4.27
C VAL A 54 -4.91 -1.06 2.97
N GLU A 55 -6.03 -0.61 2.42
CA GLU A 55 -6.54 -1.08 1.14
C GLU A 55 -7.02 0.13 0.35
N MET A 56 -6.54 0.23 -0.88
CA MET A 56 -6.65 1.45 -1.65
C MET A 56 -7.83 1.45 -2.63
N ARG A 57 -8.67 0.41 -2.66
CA ARG A 57 -9.83 0.37 -3.56
C ARG A 57 -10.94 1.29 -3.07
N TRP A 58 -11.18 1.29 -1.76
CA TRP A 58 -12.15 2.19 -1.14
C TRP A 58 -11.55 3.57 -0.83
N GLY A 59 -10.21 3.69 -0.84
CA GLY A 59 -9.47 4.93 -0.53
C GLY A 59 -8.93 5.72 -1.73
N ILE A 60 -8.72 5.09 -2.89
CA ILE A 60 -8.39 5.80 -4.14
C ILE A 60 -9.71 6.21 -4.78
N ARG A 61 -10.14 7.42 -4.45
CA ARG A 61 -11.16 8.14 -5.20
C ARG A 61 -10.81 8.11 -6.70
N SER A 62 -11.82 7.91 -7.56
CA SER A 62 -11.68 7.85 -9.03
C SER A 62 -10.83 9.00 -9.61
N GLU A 63 -10.82 10.12 -8.91
CA GLU A 63 -10.10 11.36 -9.15
C GLU A 63 -8.57 11.19 -9.10
N ALA A 64 -8.04 10.33 -8.23
CA ALA A 64 -6.59 10.06 -8.16
C ALA A 64 -6.09 9.24 -9.35
N SER A 65 -6.94 8.33 -9.88
CA SER A 65 -6.67 7.64 -11.14
C SER A 65 -6.72 8.60 -12.33
N ARG A 66 -7.66 9.56 -12.35
CA ARG A 66 -7.75 10.60 -13.40
C ARG A 66 -6.54 11.55 -13.41
N ALA A 67 -5.92 11.77 -12.26
CA ALA A 67 -4.76 12.67 -12.13
C ALA A 67 -3.41 11.94 -12.24
N HIS A 68 -3.35 10.68 -12.67
CA HIS A 68 -2.12 9.88 -12.70
C HIS A 68 -1.39 9.76 -11.34
N GLU A 69 -2.09 9.96 -10.23
CA GLU A 69 -1.50 9.97 -8.88
C GLU A 69 -1.55 8.62 -8.17
N THR A 70 -2.31 7.65 -8.70
CA THR A 70 -2.54 6.33 -8.08
C THR A 70 -1.23 5.69 -7.62
N THR A 71 -0.24 5.57 -8.52
CA THR A 71 1.06 4.96 -8.21
C THR A 71 1.80 5.71 -7.09
N ARG A 72 1.80 7.06 -7.12
CA ARG A 72 2.43 7.88 -6.09
C ARG A 72 1.81 7.62 -4.71
N ARG A 73 0.47 7.57 -4.64
CA ARG A 73 -0.25 7.33 -3.38
C ARG A 73 -0.01 5.91 -2.85
N CYS A 74 0.01 4.90 -3.72
CA CYS A 74 0.37 3.52 -3.34
C CYS A 74 1.76 3.47 -2.72
N MET A 75 2.75 4.10 -3.36
CA MET A 75 4.12 4.12 -2.84
C MET A 75 4.23 4.87 -1.51
N GLN A 76 3.48 5.95 -1.32
CA GLN A 76 3.41 6.66 -0.04
C GLN A 76 2.84 5.79 1.08
N GLU A 77 1.80 4.99 0.81
CA GLU A 77 1.24 4.08 1.82
C GLU A 77 2.17 2.91 2.13
N VAL A 78 2.91 2.36 1.15
CA VAL A 78 3.99 1.38 1.42
C VAL A 78 5.03 1.98 2.36
N GLN A 79 5.50 3.19 2.07
CA GLN A 79 6.51 3.84 2.92
C GLN A 79 5.98 4.16 4.32
N ARG A 80 4.71 4.55 4.46
CA ARG A 80 4.06 4.78 5.75
C ARG A 80 3.97 3.48 6.54
N ALA A 81 3.46 2.41 5.93
CA ALA A 81 3.40 1.10 6.57
C ALA A 81 4.80 0.61 6.99
N ALA A 82 5.82 0.78 6.15
CA ALA A 82 7.19 0.40 6.48
C ALA A 82 7.78 1.20 7.65
N ARG A 83 7.42 2.49 7.77
CA ARG A 83 7.84 3.31 8.91
C ARG A 83 7.07 2.98 10.17
N ASP A 84 5.75 2.79 10.09
CA ASP A 84 4.86 2.83 11.25
C ASP A 84 4.50 1.43 11.79
N SER A 85 4.76 0.37 11.01
CA SER A 85 4.44 -1.00 11.38
C SER A 85 5.54 -1.69 12.19
N LEU A 86 5.12 -2.54 13.12
CA LEU A 86 5.94 -3.58 13.72
C LEU A 86 6.04 -4.77 12.75
N GLY A 87 7.19 -4.90 12.07
CA GLY A 87 7.48 -6.04 11.21
C GLY A 87 6.81 -5.93 9.84
N VAL A 88 5.83 -6.80 9.57
CA VAL A 88 5.20 -6.89 8.24
C VAL A 88 4.48 -5.59 7.90
N SER A 89 4.81 -5.02 6.74
CA SER A 89 4.26 -3.75 6.26
C SER A 89 3.63 -3.84 4.86
N TYR A 90 3.76 -4.97 4.18
CA TYR A 90 3.29 -5.14 2.81
C TYR A 90 2.93 -6.60 2.52
N VAL A 91 1.79 -6.80 1.86
CA VAL A 91 1.30 -8.09 1.38
C VAL A 91 0.89 -7.94 -0.08
N LEU A 92 1.36 -8.85 -0.94
CA LEU A 92 1.04 -8.87 -2.36
C LEU A 92 0.26 -10.14 -2.71
N LEU A 93 -0.90 -9.98 -3.33
CA LEU A 93 -1.62 -11.08 -3.97
C LEU A 93 -1.33 -11.05 -5.47
N MET A 94 -0.78 -12.15 -5.98
CA MET A 94 -0.45 -12.31 -7.40
C MET A 94 -1.27 -13.41 -8.04
N THR A 95 -1.59 -13.21 -9.30
CA THR A 95 -2.29 -14.15 -10.18
C THR A 95 -1.60 -14.12 -11.55
N GLN A 96 -2.28 -14.60 -12.60
CA GLN A 96 -1.81 -14.51 -13.97
C GLN A 96 -2.03 -13.14 -14.64
N LYS A 97 -2.51 -12.11 -13.92
CA LYS A 97 -2.72 -10.77 -14.48
C LYS A 97 -1.56 -9.84 -14.16
N TYR A 98 -1.05 -9.14 -15.17
CA TYR A 98 0.04 -8.16 -15.03
C TYR A 98 -0.35 -6.91 -14.21
N GLY A 99 -1.61 -6.49 -14.27
CA GLY A 99 -2.11 -5.33 -13.55
C GLY A 99 -2.09 -4.02 -14.35
N TYR A 100 -2.39 -2.92 -13.66
CA TYR A 100 -2.55 -1.60 -14.27
C TYR A 100 -1.20 -0.91 -14.49
N ARG A 101 -0.98 -0.39 -15.72
CA ARG A 101 0.17 0.49 -16.04
C ARG A 101 -0.34 1.90 -16.27
N SER A 102 -0.28 2.74 -15.26
CA SER A 102 -0.59 4.16 -15.41
C SER A 102 0.45 4.87 -16.27
N LEU A 103 0.02 5.86 -17.05
CA LEU A 103 0.95 6.87 -17.55
C LEU A 103 1.63 7.56 -16.37
N PRO A 104 2.94 7.86 -16.47
CA PRO A 104 3.65 8.54 -15.41
C PRO A 104 3.16 9.99 -15.28
N LEU A 105 3.14 10.52 -14.05
CA LEU A 105 2.75 11.90 -13.78
C LEU A 105 3.75 12.91 -14.38
N HIS A 106 5.01 12.51 -14.48
CA HIS A 106 6.10 13.30 -15.04
C HIS A 106 6.87 12.45 -16.05
N ILE A 107 7.27 13.06 -17.15
CA ILE A 107 8.20 12.47 -18.11
C ILE A 107 9.46 13.32 -18.19
N PRO A 108 10.62 12.73 -18.51
CA PRO A 108 11.82 13.50 -18.81
C PRO A 108 11.59 14.49 -19.96
N MET A 109 12.24 15.65 -19.91
CA MET A 109 12.11 16.69 -20.96
C MET A 109 12.48 16.16 -22.34
N GLU A 110 13.57 15.40 -22.42
CA GLU A 110 14.04 14.72 -23.65
C GLU A 110 12.95 13.87 -24.33
N TYR A 111 12.12 13.18 -23.54
CA TYR A 111 11.02 12.36 -24.04
C TYR A 111 9.90 13.24 -24.60
N PHE A 112 9.59 14.35 -23.92
CA PHE A 112 8.58 15.29 -24.38
C PHE A 112 8.99 15.96 -25.70
N GLU A 113 10.24 16.42 -25.80
CA GLU A 113 10.79 17.02 -27.02
C GLU A 113 10.77 16.04 -28.20
N SER A 114 11.11 14.77 -27.95
CA SER A 114 11.05 13.71 -28.97
C SER A 114 9.64 13.48 -29.50
N LEU A 115 8.61 13.60 -28.66
CA LEU A 115 7.21 13.45 -29.07
C LEU A 115 6.69 14.63 -29.89
N LEU A 116 7.20 15.85 -29.66
CA LEU A 116 6.84 17.03 -30.46
C LEU A 116 7.47 17.02 -31.86
N ALA A 117 8.54 16.26 -32.05
CA ALA A 117 9.23 16.12 -33.33
C ALA A 117 8.61 15.04 -34.25
N LEU A 118 7.55 14.35 -33.80
CA LEU A 118 6.73 13.41 -34.59
C LEU A 118 5.65 14.15 -35.39
#